data_AF-A0A1S8BPE7-F1
#
_entry.id   AF-A0A1S8BPE7-F1
#
_cell.length_a   1.000
_cell.length_b   1.000
_cell.length_c   1.000
_cell.angle_alpha   90.00
_cell.angle_beta   90.00
_cell.angle_gamma   90.00
#
_symmetry.space_group_name_H-M   'P 1'
#
loop_
_entity.id
_entity.type
_entity.pdbx_description
1 polymer ?
#
loop_
_entity_poly.entity_id
_entity_poly.type
_entity_poly.pdbx_seq_one_letter_code
_entity_poly.pdbx_strand_id
1 'polypeptide(L)'
;MAEQETVAFLGPRASYTHQAALDSFDETKYSFQPVVNIEDVFAAVQASSADYGVVPIENSSNGAVIFTLDLFADLKDRYPDILICGEAYVRIEHCLLGFAPPPKAATHFVIDETFSSSSSTSPTTFSSSSSASATPPSTSGVATPTPDAPAPSHPRTRPLADLTGVKKLYSHPQAWGQCKNFLNAHLRGVERQDCSSTSRAAEQAARDPTGASAAVSSATAAKLHGLDFLAKGINDRDDNTTRFFVLRRRAGCESESEMEEGEGGATTALIPPANATAPALPPASPRLELPPAHHLVYFNPVIPAHQLLPDGTDPLQSPGAPFVRRMWAGGYVRFAGEGRGEGPVVVDGGRWVCVEGIRDVAVKGREGEEKVFVGIERRVGRAVEGEEGDEERVRERLWTEREEEWGGASLVERRNIVFMRGRTPEEAKVEVERARGKMLFPQHPPDFAHTLVPTPSLLFRYSALTFNAHAIHLDPHYCRTVEGHRNLLFHGPLSFSLLATLLQNNLPPGRCIAQLEYRNLAPLYCDEPVKLCGRKADPSPSNGKSGGKGDKYEVWAETPEGGLAVKGTAYVIAA
;
A
#
# COMPACT_ATOMS: atom_id res chain seq x y z
N MET A 1 -10.59 10.64 45.02
CA MET A 1 -9.91 9.68 44.13
C MET A 1 -9.75 10.39 42.81
N ALA A 2 -8.54 10.44 42.23
CA ALA A 2 -8.39 10.98 40.88
C ALA A 2 -9.30 10.17 39.95
N GLU A 3 -10.07 10.85 39.10
CA GLU A 3 -10.97 10.21 38.15
C GLU A 3 -10.13 9.40 37.17
N GLN A 4 -10.42 8.10 37.05
CA GLN A 4 -9.65 7.19 36.22
C GLN A 4 -10.08 7.40 34.77
N GLU A 5 -9.17 7.88 33.91
CA GLU A 5 -9.46 8.13 32.50
C GLU A 5 -9.95 6.84 31.81
N THR A 6 -10.90 6.97 30.89
CA THR A 6 -11.62 5.85 30.28
C THR A 6 -11.18 5.63 28.83
N VAL A 7 -10.90 4.37 28.49
CA VAL A 7 -10.51 3.93 27.15
C VAL A 7 -11.61 3.05 26.56
N ALA A 8 -12.32 3.57 25.56
CA ALA A 8 -13.30 2.80 24.78
C ALA A 8 -12.59 1.97 23.69
N PHE A 9 -13.00 0.72 23.49
CA PHE A 9 -12.42 -0.13 22.45
C PHE A 9 -13.46 -1.06 21.84
N LEU A 10 -13.23 -1.48 20.59
CA LEU A 10 -14.07 -2.48 19.93
C LEU A 10 -14.01 -3.82 20.67
N GLY A 11 -15.10 -4.13 21.37
CA GLY A 11 -15.25 -5.30 22.21
C GLY A 11 -15.41 -6.62 21.43
N PRO A 12 -15.65 -7.72 22.13
CA PRO A 12 -15.76 -7.84 23.60
C PRO A 12 -14.39 -7.82 24.31
N ARG A 13 -14.38 -7.89 25.65
CA ARG A 13 -13.14 -8.10 26.43
C ARG A 13 -12.36 -9.32 25.92
N ALA A 14 -11.04 -9.26 26.04
CA ALA A 14 -10.07 -10.20 25.48
C ALA A 14 -10.02 -10.29 23.94
N SER A 15 -10.68 -9.38 23.21
CA SER A 15 -10.45 -9.21 21.78
C SER A 15 -9.01 -8.73 21.49
N TYR A 16 -8.59 -8.79 20.23
CA TYR A 16 -7.30 -8.22 19.82
C TYR A 16 -7.28 -6.69 19.99
N THR A 17 -8.42 -6.01 19.87
CA THR A 17 -8.53 -4.58 20.19
C THR A 17 -8.37 -4.32 21.68
N HIS A 18 -8.90 -5.21 22.54
CA HIS A 18 -8.65 -5.13 23.98
C HIS A 18 -7.16 -5.27 24.28
N GLN A 19 -6.46 -6.22 23.64
CA GLN A 19 -5.02 -6.35 23.79
C GLN A 19 -4.29 -5.07 23.34
N ALA A 20 -4.67 -4.49 22.20
CA ALA A 20 -4.10 -3.22 21.74
C ALA A 20 -4.29 -2.08 22.77
N ALA A 21 -5.46 -2.04 23.42
CA ALA A 21 -5.74 -1.07 24.47
C ALA A 21 -4.86 -1.31 25.71
N LEU A 22 -4.71 -2.55 26.16
CA LEU A 22 -3.83 -2.92 27.29
C LEU A 22 -2.35 -2.66 27.00
N ASP A 23 -1.91 -2.84 25.75
CA ASP A 23 -0.54 -2.55 25.34
C ASP A 23 -0.25 -1.04 25.30
N SER A 24 -1.29 -0.22 25.12
CA SER A 24 -1.17 1.24 24.98
C SER A 24 -1.42 2.00 26.27
N PHE A 25 -2.15 1.43 27.23
CA PHE A 25 -2.61 2.10 28.45
C PHE A 25 -2.37 1.24 29.70
N ASP A 26 -1.94 1.90 30.78
CA ASP A 26 -1.67 1.26 32.08
C ASP A 26 -2.98 0.93 32.82
N GLU A 27 -3.21 -0.37 33.10
CA GLU A 27 -4.39 -0.88 33.81
C GLU A 27 -4.62 -0.27 35.20
N THR A 28 -3.58 0.28 35.83
CA THR A 28 -3.70 0.93 37.13
C THR A 28 -4.21 2.37 37.05
N LYS A 29 -4.11 3.00 35.86
CA LYS A 29 -4.44 4.41 35.62
C LYS A 29 -5.65 4.63 34.73
N TYR A 30 -5.99 3.62 33.92
CA TYR A 30 -7.06 3.70 32.93
C TYR A 30 -8.13 2.65 33.16
N SER A 31 -9.38 3.02 32.93
CA SER A 31 -10.50 2.08 32.91
C SER A 31 -10.81 1.68 31.46
N PHE A 32 -11.13 0.40 31.21
CA PHE A 32 -11.36 -0.12 29.85
C PHE A 32 -12.82 -0.48 29.62
N GLN A 33 -13.44 0.18 28.64
CA GLN A 33 -14.83 0.04 28.27
C GLN A 33 -14.99 -0.64 26.90
N PRO A 34 -15.51 -1.88 26.83
CA PRO A 34 -15.84 -2.51 25.57
C PRO A 34 -17.10 -1.87 24.97
N VAL A 35 -17.06 -1.55 23.68
CA VAL A 35 -18.23 -1.13 22.88
C VAL A 35 -18.49 -2.10 21.73
N VAL A 36 -19.67 -2.03 21.13
CA VAL A 36 -20.13 -3.03 20.15
C VAL A 36 -19.64 -2.72 18.75
N ASN A 37 -19.72 -1.46 18.32
CA ASN A 37 -19.32 -1.03 16.98
C ASN A 37 -18.16 -0.05 17.02
N ILE A 38 -17.44 0.07 15.90
CA ILE A 38 -16.35 1.05 15.74
C ILE A 38 -16.91 2.48 15.85
N GLU A 39 -18.08 2.72 15.28
CA GLU A 39 -18.79 4.01 15.37
C GLU A 39 -19.08 4.42 16.82
N ASP A 40 -19.38 3.45 17.69
CA ASP A 40 -19.63 3.72 19.12
C ASP A 40 -18.36 4.18 19.85
N VAL A 41 -17.17 3.75 19.39
CA VAL A 41 -15.88 4.25 19.91
C VAL A 41 -15.72 5.73 19.56
N PHE A 42 -15.96 6.08 18.30
CA PHE A 42 -15.90 7.47 17.84
C PHE A 42 -16.92 8.35 18.59
N ALA A 43 -18.15 7.88 18.73
CA ALA A 43 -19.20 8.57 19.46
C ALA A 43 -18.83 8.76 20.94
N ALA A 44 -18.25 7.76 21.60
CA ALA A 44 -17.84 7.85 22.99
C ALA A 44 -16.74 8.91 23.21
N VAL A 45 -15.73 8.94 22.33
CA VAL A 45 -14.65 9.93 22.41
C VAL A 45 -15.15 11.34 22.07
N GLN A 46 -15.97 11.48 21.02
CA GLN A 46 -16.56 12.76 20.63
C GLN A 46 -17.44 13.33 21.74
N ALA A 47 -18.24 12.48 22.40
CA ALA A 47 -19.11 12.87 23.52
C ALA A 47 -18.36 13.04 24.84
N SER A 48 -17.05 12.78 24.89
CA SER A 48 -16.24 12.79 26.13
C SER A 48 -16.76 11.84 27.20
N SER A 49 -17.45 10.76 26.81
CA SER A 49 -17.80 9.65 27.70
C SER A 49 -16.68 8.62 27.81
N ALA A 50 -15.73 8.66 26.87
CA ALA A 50 -14.41 8.05 26.99
C ALA A 50 -13.35 9.09 26.62
N ASP A 51 -12.25 9.14 27.37
CA ASP A 51 -11.13 10.05 27.12
C ASP A 51 -10.33 9.59 25.88
N TYR A 52 -10.25 8.28 25.69
CA TYR A 52 -9.54 7.66 24.57
C TYR A 52 -10.37 6.58 23.88
N GLY A 53 -10.06 6.34 22.60
CA GLY A 53 -10.66 5.28 21.80
C GLY A 53 -9.60 4.41 21.13
N VAL A 54 -9.80 3.09 21.02
CA VAL A 54 -8.90 2.18 20.28
C VAL A 54 -9.66 1.48 19.18
N VAL A 55 -9.24 1.71 17.92
CA VAL A 55 -9.91 1.20 16.71
C VAL A 55 -8.93 0.53 15.75
N PRO A 56 -9.29 -0.60 15.12
CA PRO A 56 -8.43 -1.23 14.12
C PRO A 56 -8.45 -0.43 12.81
N ILE A 57 -7.30 -0.30 12.15
CA ILE A 57 -7.19 0.41 10.86
C ILE A 57 -6.76 -0.50 9.72
N GLU A 58 -5.89 -1.49 9.98
CA GLU A 58 -5.32 -2.33 8.93
C GLU A 58 -4.89 -3.68 9.50
N ASN A 59 -5.07 -4.74 8.73
CA ASN A 59 -4.53 -6.06 9.03
C ASN A 59 -3.66 -6.57 7.86
N SER A 60 -2.47 -7.09 8.14
CA SER A 60 -1.52 -7.52 7.11
C SER A 60 -2.03 -8.64 6.21
N SER A 61 -3.03 -9.42 6.65
CA SER A 61 -3.63 -10.50 5.86
C SER A 61 -4.91 -10.09 5.13
N ASN A 62 -5.67 -9.10 5.62
CA ASN A 62 -7.00 -8.76 5.10
C ASN A 62 -7.13 -7.31 4.61
N GLY A 63 -6.07 -6.51 4.71
CA GLY A 63 -6.06 -5.12 4.26
C GLY A 63 -6.70 -4.14 5.24
N ALA A 64 -7.15 -3.00 4.72
CA ALA A 64 -7.68 -1.89 5.50
C ALA A 64 -9.08 -2.19 6.08
N VAL A 65 -9.35 -1.65 7.27
CA VAL A 65 -10.67 -1.67 7.90
C VAL A 65 -11.46 -0.45 7.41
N ILE A 66 -12.24 -0.66 6.34
CA ILE A 66 -12.97 0.41 5.64
C ILE A 66 -13.88 1.20 6.58
N PHE A 67 -14.58 0.54 7.50
CA PHE A 67 -15.47 1.23 8.45
C PHE A 67 -14.75 2.29 9.30
N THR A 68 -13.50 2.05 9.68
CA THR A 68 -12.70 3.03 10.43
C THR A 68 -12.31 4.20 9.53
N LEU A 69 -11.93 3.93 8.27
CA LEU A 69 -11.59 4.96 7.28
C LEU A 69 -12.79 5.85 6.93
N ASP A 70 -13.98 5.27 6.77
CA ASP A 70 -15.21 6.00 6.49
C ASP A 70 -15.56 6.98 7.63
N LEU A 71 -15.33 6.58 8.88
CA LEU A 71 -15.56 7.43 10.06
C LEU A 71 -14.54 8.59 10.14
N PHE A 72 -13.30 8.38 9.68
CA PHE A 72 -12.30 9.45 9.59
C PHE A 72 -12.50 10.39 8.40
N ALA A 73 -13.03 9.89 7.28
CA ALA A 73 -13.39 10.73 6.15
C ALA A 73 -14.48 11.75 6.53
N ASP A 74 -15.32 11.38 7.51
CA ASP A 74 -16.31 12.21 8.19
C ASP A 74 -17.08 13.16 7.27
N LEU A 75 -17.57 12.64 6.13
CA LEU A 75 -18.25 13.42 5.08
C LEU A 75 -19.50 14.17 5.58
N LYS A 76 -19.99 13.85 6.78
CA LYS A 76 -21.17 14.45 7.42
C LYS A 76 -20.83 15.27 8.66
N ASP A 77 -19.55 15.52 8.92
CA ASP A 77 -19.05 16.34 10.03
C ASP A 77 -19.59 15.88 11.40
N ARG A 78 -19.63 14.57 11.62
CA ARG A 78 -20.19 13.93 12.83
C ARG A 78 -19.16 13.80 13.96
N TYR A 79 -17.88 13.74 13.62
CA TYR A 79 -16.76 13.52 14.53
C TYR A 79 -15.62 14.54 14.32
N PRO A 80 -15.90 15.85 14.22
CA PRO A 80 -14.93 16.87 13.83
C PRO A 80 -13.79 17.07 14.84
N ASP A 81 -14.00 16.67 16.09
CA ASP A 81 -13.03 16.87 17.17
C ASP A 81 -12.14 15.64 17.39
N ILE A 82 -12.28 14.57 16.60
CA ILE A 82 -11.49 13.35 16.79
C ILE A 82 -10.08 13.53 16.21
N LEU A 83 -9.08 13.26 17.06
CA LEU A 83 -7.68 13.27 16.70
C LEU A 83 -7.07 11.88 16.91
N ILE A 84 -6.15 11.49 16.04
CA ILE A 84 -5.26 10.35 16.27
C ILE A 84 -4.11 10.83 17.15
N CYS A 85 -3.95 10.24 18.33
CA CYS A 85 -2.87 10.57 19.26
C CYS A 85 -1.83 9.45 19.42
N GLY A 86 -2.05 8.29 18.80
CA GLY A 86 -1.12 7.19 18.82
C GLY A 86 -1.49 6.06 17.88
N GLU A 87 -0.59 5.09 17.77
CA GLU A 87 -0.80 3.86 17.03
C GLU A 87 -0.26 2.66 17.81
N ALA A 88 -0.86 1.49 17.59
CA ALA A 88 -0.46 0.24 18.22
C ALA A 88 -0.44 -0.90 17.18
N TYR A 89 0.51 -1.83 17.32
CA TYR A 89 0.63 -3.00 16.45
C TYR A 89 0.51 -4.26 17.31
N VAL A 90 -0.51 -5.07 17.02
CA VAL A 90 -0.73 -6.35 17.71
C VAL A 90 -0.48 -7.49 16.74
N ARG A 91 0.47 -8.35 17.08
CA ARG A 91 0.71 -9.62 16.37
C ARG A 91 -0.44 -10.58 16.69
N ILE A 92 -1.11 -11.06 15.65
CA ILE A 92 -2.25 -11.97 15.77
C ILE A 92 -1.73 -13.39 15.95
N GLU A 93 -1.74 -13.86 17.19
CA GLU A 93 -1.35 -15.21 17.55
C GLU A 93 -2.56 -15.99 18.09
N HIS A 94 -2.97 -17.01 17.34
CA HIS A 94 -4.06 -17.89 17.76
C HIS A 94 -3.51 -19.00 18.65
N CYS A 95 -4.15 -19.21 19.80
CA CYS A 95 -3.89 -20.30 20.72
C CYS A 95 -5.08 -21.27 20.74
N LEU A 96 -4.81 -22.56 20.96
CA LEU A 96 -5.83 -23.53 21.31
C LEU A 96 -5.96 -23.54 22.84
N LEU A 97 -7.16 -23.21 23.33
CA LEU A 97 -7.46 -23.05 24.75
C LEU A 97 -8.50 -24.07 25.20
N GLY A 98 -8.37 -24.62 26.40
CA GLY A 98 -9.32 -25.57 27.00
C GLY A 98 -8.84 -25.98 28.39
N PHE A 99 -9.58 -26.84 29.09
CA PHE A 99 -9.09 -27.42 30.33
C PHE A 99 -8.16 -28.60 30.03
N ALA A 100 -6.90 -28.52 30.47
CA ALA A 100 -5.96 -29.60 30.28
C ALA A 100 -6.29 -30.79 31.20
N PRO A 101 -6.19 -32.05 30.73
CA PRO A 101 -6.29 -33.20 31.61
C PRO A 101 -5.13 -33.18 32.63
N PRO A 102 -5.34 -33.63 33.88
CA PRO A 102 -4.28 -33.67 34.87
C PRO A 102 -3.08 -34.52 34.37
N PRO A 103 -1.84 -34.10 34.62
CA PRO A 103 -0.66 -34.81 34.14
C PRO A 103 -0.64 -36.24 34.69
N LYS A 104 -0.56 -37.24 33.79
CA LYS A 104 -0.33 -38.63 34.19
C LYS A 104 1.04 -38.70 34.88
N ALA A 105 1.07 -39.19 36.12
CA ALA A 105 2.29 -39.36 36.90
C ALA A 105 3.35 -40.10 36.07
N ALA A 106 4.54 -39.51 35.95
CA ALA A 106 5.64 -40.05 35.16
C ALA A 106 6.02 -41.45 35.70
N THR A 107 5.85 -42.47 34.87
CA THR A 107 6.47 -43.78 35.11
C THR A 107 7.93 -43.67 34.72
N HIS A 108 8.80 -43.81 35.71
CA HIS A 108 10.25 -43.91 35.54
C HIS A 108 10.58 -45.06 34.59
N PHE A 109 11.09 -44.75 33.39
CA PHE A 109 11.83 -45.71 32.57
C PHE A 109 13.30 -45.30 32.57
N VAL A 110 14.12 -46.18 33.14
CA VAL A 110 15.59 -46.11 33.12
C VAL A 110 16.03 -46.32 31.68
N ILE A 111 16.79 -45.36 31.15
CA ILE A 111 17.46 -45.47 29.86
C ILE A 111 18.82 -46.09 30.15
N ASP A 112 19.05 -47.31 29.68
CA ASP A 112 20.39 -47.87 29.55
C ASP A 112 20.84 -47.66 28.10
N GLU A 113 21.99 -47.00 27.95
CA GLU A 113 22.56 -46.63 26.66
C GLU A 113 23.19 -47.87 26.00
N THR A 114 22.88 -48.13 24.72
CA THR A 114 23.89 -48.58 23.74
C THR A 114 23.38 -48.41 22.31
N PHE A 115 24.30 -48.00 21.45
CA PHE A 115 24.10 -47.46 20.10
C PHE A 115 24.23 -48.52 19.00
N SER A 116 23.66 -48.20 17.83
CA SER A 116 23.96 -48.72 16.47
C SER A 116 23.48 -50.14 16.11
N SER A 117 23.04 -50.47 14.89
CA SER A 117 23.16 -49.84 13.56
C SER A 117 22.25 -50.51 12.52
N SER A 118 21.93 -49.81 11.42
CA SER A 118 21.62 -50.31 10.05
C SER A 118 20.31 -51.11 9.84
N SER A 119 19.63 -51.16 8.69
CA SER A 119 19.61 -50.45 7.40
C SER A 119 18.46 -51.04 6.57
N SER A 120 17.86 -50.24 5.68
CA SER A 120 17.31 -50.58 4.35
C SER A 120 16.45 -51.85 4.16
N THR A 121 15.22 -51.68 3.68
CA THR A 121 14.80 -52.16 2.33
C THR A 121 13.40 -51.67 1.96
N SER A 122 13.27 -51.06 0.78
CA SER A 122 12.07 -51.09 -0.07
C SER A 122 12.20 -52.30 -1.03
N PRO A 123 11.36 -52.54 -2.04
CA PRO A 123 10.05 -51.98 -2.41
C PRO A 123 9.03 -53.08 -2.84
N THR A 124 7.77 -52.74 -3.15
CA THR A 124 7.09 -53.36 -4.32
C THR A 124 5.84 -52.59 -4.77
N THR A 125 5.78 -52.41 -6.08
CA THR A 125 4.73 -51.89 -6.96
C THR A 125 3.57 -52.86 -7.16
N PHE A 126 2.34 -52.35 -7.40
CA PHE A 126 1.34 -53.01 -8.24
C PHE A 126 0.40 -51.99 -8.90
N SER A 127 -0.03 -52.32 -10.12
CA SER A 127 -0.72 -51.49 -11.12
C SER A 127 -2.13 -52.02 -11.45
N SER A 128 -2.99 -51.11 -11.92
CA SER A 128 -4.21 -51.27 -12.76
C SER A 128 -5.45 -51.94 -12.12
N SER A 129 -6.72 -51.60 -12.41
CA SER A 129 -7.35 -51.17 -13.68
C SER A 129 -8.79 -50.60 -13.49
N SER A 130 -9.14 -49.60 -14.31
CA SER A 130 -10.42 -49.22 -14.97
C SER A 130 -11.82 -49.74 -14.56
N SER A 131 -12.81 -48.83 -14.52
CA SER A 131 -14.18 -49.02 -15.09
C SER A 131 -14.90 -47.69 -15.36
N ALA A 132 -15.75 -47.66 -16.39
CA ALA A 132 -16.31 -46.47 -17.05
C ALA A 132 -17.79 -46.14 -16.73
N SER A 133 -18.15 -44.88 -17.04
CA SER A 133 -19.47 -44.32 -17.41
C SER A 133 -20.49 -43.91 -16.33
N ALA A 134 -20.83 -42.61 -16.30
CA ALA A 134 -22.16 -42.06 -16.63
C ALA A 134 -22.27 -40.57 -16.19
N THR A 135 -22.57 -39.66 -17.12
CA THR A 135 -22.92 -38.24 -16.88
C THR A 135 -24.45 -38.04 -16.85
N PRO A 136 -24.96 -37.10 -16.04
CA PRO A 136 -25.78 -36.00 -16.59
C PRO A 136 -25.55 -34.65 -15.83
N PRO A 137 -26.33 -33.57 -16.09
CA PRO A 137 -25.96 -32.43 -16.91
C PRO A 137 -25.50 -31.17 -16.14
N SER A 138 -24.86 -30.29 -16.91
CA SER A 138 -24.46 -28.90 -16.66
C SER A 138 -25.34 -28.07 -15.70
N THR A 139 -24.72 -27.55 -14.63
CA THR A 139 -24.96 -26.19 -14.12
C THR A 139 -23.63 -25.46 -14.04
N SER A 140 -23.56 -24.33 -14.74
CA SER A 140 -22.36 -23.52 -14.95
C SER A 140 -22.04 -22.68 -13.72
N GLY A 141 -21.01 -23.08 -12.99
CA GLY A 141 -20.22 -22.20 -12.14
C GLY A 141 -18.76 -22.51 -12.41
N VAL A 142 -18.11 -21.74 -13.29
CA VAL A 142 -16.69 -21.95 -13.60
C VAL A 142 -15.89 -21.53 -12.37
N ALA A 143 -15.45 -22.52 -11.59
CA ALA A 143 -14.42 -22.36 -10.59
C ALA A 143 -13.09 -22.05 -11.29
N THR A 144 -12.46 -20.95 -10.92
CA THR A 144 -11.11 -20.60 -11.37
C THR A 144 -10.14 -21.70 -10.93
N PRO A 145 -9.32 -22.28 -11.84
CA PRO A 145 -8.30 -23.23 -11.42
C PRO A 145 -7.31 -22.50 -10.52
N THR A 146 -7.28 -22.91 -9.25
CA THR A 146 -6.24 -22.51 -8.31
C THR A 146 -4.93 -23.13 -8.81
N PRO A 147 -3.83 -22.38 -8.92
CA PRO A 147 -2.51 -22.96 -9.21
C PRO A 147 -2.21 -24.12 -8.28
N ASP A 148 -1.47 -25.12 -8.78
CA ASP A 148 -1.10 -26.35 -8.07
C ASP A 148 -0.88 -26.12 -6.58
N ALA A 149 -1.61 -26.90 -5.77
CA ALA A 149 -1.57 -26.83 -4.32
C ALA A 149 -0.11 -26.78 -3.84
N PRO A 150 0.28 -25.79 -3.01
CA PRO A 150 1.57 -25.87 -2.34
C PRO A 150 1.58 -27.16 -1.52
N ALA A 151 2.74 -27.85 -1.50
CA ALA A 151 2.95 -29.08 -0.74
C ALA A 151 2.28 -29.02 0.64
N PRO A 152 1.68 -30.11 1.15
CA PRO A 152 0.88 -30.08 2.37
C PRO A 152 1.68 -29.44 3.50
N SER A 153 1.27 -28.24 3.89
CA SER A 153 1.95 -27.46 4.91
C SER A 153 1.82 -28.18 6.24
N HIS A 154 2.96 -28.61 6.79
CA HIS A 154 3.02 -29.19 8.11
C HIS A 154 2.66 -28.13 9.18
N PRO A 155 1.98 -28.53 10.27
CA PRO A 155 1.70 -27.61 11.36
C PRO A 155 3.00 -27.05 11.94
N ARG A 156 3.05 -25.75 12.20
CA ARG A 156 4.25 -25.07 12.73
C ARG A 156 4.54 -25.43 14.18
N THR A 157 3.51 -25.82 14.92
CA THR A 157 3.57 -26.08 16.36
C THR A 157 2.97 -27.45 16.70
N ARG A 158 3.40 -28.00 17.83
CA ARG A 158 2.87 -29.25 18.38
C ARG A 158 1.94 -28.95 19.56
N PRO A 159 0.96 -29.83 19.86
CA PRO A 159 0.16 -29.73 21.07
C PRO A 159 1.04 -29.73 22.34
N LEU A 160 0.65 -28.94 23.33
CA LEU A 160 1.24 -28.90 24.67
C LEU A 160 0.61 -29.94 25.61
N ALA A 161 -0.60 -30.40 25.29
CA ALA A 161 -1.35 -31.39 26.05
C ALA A 161 -1.93 -32.47 25.12
N ASP A 162 -2.40 -33.56 25.72
CA ASP A 162 -3.15 -34.61 25.01
C ASP A 162 -4.50 -34.06 24.54
N LEU A 163 -4.75 -34.14 23.23
CA LEU A 163 -5.95 -33.58 22.59
C LEU A 163 -7.05 -34.63 22.36
N THR A 164 -6.85 -35.91 22.71
CA THR A 164 -7.84 -36.97 22.41
C THR A 164 -9.20 -36.76 23.10
N GLY A 165 -9.22 -35.98 24.18
CA GLY A 165 -10.45 -35.66 24.91
C GLY A 165 -11.32 -34.58 24.24
N VAL A 166 -10.77 -33.80 23.30
CA VAL A 166 -11.46 -32.66 22.69
C VAL A 166 -12.45 -33.15 21.63
N LYS A 167 -13.73 -32.89 21.86
CA LYS A 167 -14.84 -33.27 20.96
C LYS A 167 -15.44 -32.08 20.22
N LYS A 168 -15.27 -30.87 20.75
CA LYS A 168 -15.88 -29.66 20.21
C LYS A 168 -14.94 -28.46 20.21
N LEU A 169 -14.95 -27.71 19.12
CA LEU A 169 -14.14 -26.50 18.90
C LEU A 169 -15.00 -25.29 18.64
N TYR A 170 -14.67 -24.18 19.29
CA TYR A 170 -15.31 -22.89 19.11
C TYR A 170 -14.33 -21.84 18.56
N SER A 171 -14.75 -21.04 17.60
CA SER A 171 -14.00 -19.85 17.14
C SER A 171 -14.82 -19.01 16.16
N HIS A 172 -14.25 -17.88 15.76
CA HIS A 172 -14.78 -17.06 14.67
C HIS A 172 -14.46 -17.70 13.30
N PRO A 173 -15.35 -17.64 12.29
CA PRO A 173 -15.13 -18.25 10.97
C PRO A 173 -13.78 -17.92 10.32
N GLN A 174 -13.33 -16.68 10.51
CA GLN A 174 -12.05 -16.20 9.97
C GLN A 174 -10.83 -16.89 10.62
N ALA A 175 -10.91 -17.24 11.92
CA ALA A 175 -9.81 -17.90 12.63
C ALA A 175 -9.63 -19.35 12.14
N TRP A 176 -10.69 -20.03 11.71
CA TRP A 176 -10.60 -21.35 11.06
C TRP A 176 -9.76 -21.32 9.80
N GLY A 177 -9.92 -20.25 9.01
CA GLY A 177 -9.16 -20.04 7.79
C GLY A 177 -7.67 -19.86 8.04
N GLN A 178 -7.30 -19.41 9.24
CA GLN A 178 -5.94 -19.06 9.63
C GLN A 178 -5.20 -20.17 10.40
N CYS A 179 -5.87 -21.27 10.77
CA CYS A 179 -5.28 -22.35 11.58
C CYS A 179 -5.49 -23.74 10.94
N LYS A 180 -5.61 -23.81 9.61
CA LYS A 180 -6.01 -25.04 8.90
C LYS A 180 -5.01 -26.17 9.10
N ASN A 181 -3.72 -25.87 9.08
CA ASN A 181 -2.66 -26.89 9.13
C ASN A 181 -2.68 -27.62 10.47
N PHE A 182 -2.73 -26.85 11.57
CA PHE A 182 -2.80 -27.41 12.92
C PHE A 182 -4.09 -28.21 13.15
N LEU A 183 -5.24 -27.65 12.76
CA LEU A 183 -6.54 -28.30 12.97
C LEU A 183 -6.68 -29.59 12.14
N ASN A 184 -6.16 -29.62 10.92
CA ASN A 184 -6.20 -30.81 10.07
C ASN A 184 -5.21 -31.90 10.52
N ALA A 185 -4.09 -31.52 11.13
CA ALA A 185 -3.08 -32.45 11.62
C ALA A 185 -3.47 -33.12 12.95
N HIS A 186 -4.08 -32.36 13.88
CA HIS A 186 -4.26 -32.81 15.26
C HIS A 186 -5.73 -32.98 15.72
N LEU A 187 -6.68 -32.32 15.05
CA LEU A 187 -8.08 -32.26 15.48
C LEU A 187 -9.04 -32.59 14.32
N ARG A 188 -8.66 -33.56 13.50
CA ARG A 188 -9.46 -34.01 12.36
C ARG A 188 -10.72 -34.75 12.85
N GLY A 189 -11.89 -34.31 12.41
CA GLY A 189 -13.17 -34.92 12.76
C GLY A 189 -13.81 -34.38 14.05
N VAL A 190 -13.17 -33.42 14.73
CA VAL A 190 -13.74 -32.71 15.89
C VAL A 190 -14.81 -31.73 15.42
N GLU A 191 -15.94 -31.66 16.13
CA GLU A 191 -17.05 -30.77 15.79
C GLU A 191 -16.60 -29.30 15.86
N ARG A 192 -16.90 -28.49 14.85
CA ARG A 192 -16.58 -27.05 14.82
C ARG A 192 -17.86 -26.24 14.91
N GLN A 193 -17.91 -25.28 15.83
CA GLN A 193 -19.03 -24.38 16.02
C GLN A 193 -18.58 -22.91 15.89
N ASP A 194 -19.23 -22.20 14.98
CA ASP A 194 -18.97 -20.78 14.74
C ASP A 194 -19.49 -19.90 15.89
N CYS A 195 -18.69 -18.91 16.26
CA CYS A 195 -18.99 -17.91 17.27
C CYS A 195 -18.85 -16.49 16.68
N SER A 196 -19.51 -15.52 17.30
CA SER A 196 -19.45 -14.11 16.87
C SER A 196 -18.08 -13.45 17.06
N SER A 197 -17.22 -14.00 17.94
CA SER A 197 -15.83 -13.54 18.12
C SER A 197 -14.95 -14.66 18.69
N THR A 198 -13.63 -14.50 18.59
CA THR A 198 -12.65 -15.41 19.21
C THR A 198 -12.74 -15.38 20.75
N SER A 199 -13.03 -14.22 21.35
CA SER A 199 -13.21 -14.12 22.80
C SER A 199 -14.47 -14.86 23.26
N ARG A 200 -15.59 -14.71 22.51
CA ARG A 200 -16.85 -15.43 22.80
C ARG A 200 -16.65 -16.95 22.72
N ALA A 201 -15.80 -17.41 21.81
CA ALA A 201 -15.44 -18.82 21.73
C ALA A 201 -14.70 -19.33 22.98
N ALA A 202 -13.75 -18.55 23.51
CA ALA A 202 -13.07 -18.89 24.77
C ALA A 202 -14.05 -18.92 25.94
N GLU A 203 -14.96 -17.95 26.03
CA GLU A 203 -16.02 -17.96 27.04
C GLU A 203 -16.91 -19.21 26.94
N GLN A 204 -17.24 -19.65 25.72
CA GLN A 204 -18.04 -20.84 25.50
C GLN A 204 -17.30 -22.12 25.89
N ALA A 205 -16.00 -22.23 25.61
CA ALA A 205 -15.19 -23.36 26.05
C ALA A 205 -15.04 -23.41 27.58
N ALA A 206 -14.92 -22.26 28.24
CA ALA A 206 -14.82 -22.17 29.70
C ALA A 206 -16.09 -22.64 30.44
N ARG A 207 -17.24 -22.68 29.77
CA ARG A 207 -18.49 -23.20 30.34
C ARG A 207 -18.53 -24.74 30.42
N ASP A 208 -17.59 -25.43 29.79
CA ASP A 208 -17.49 -26.89 29.80
C ASP A 208 -16.25 -27.34 30.60
N PRO A 209 -16.40 -27.55 31.93
CA PRO A 209 -15.29 -27.95 32.81
C PRO A 209 -14.84 -29.40 32.58
N THR A 210 -15.50 -30.17 31.69
CA THR A 210 -15.12 -31.57 31.43
C THR A 210 -13.85 -31.70 30.60
N GLY A 211 -13.40 -30.60 29.96
CA GLY A 211 -12.26 -30.60 29.03
C GLY A 211 -12.60 -31.14 27.64
N ALA A 212 -13.87 -31.44 27.36
CA ALA A 212 -14.31 -31.91 26.04
C ALA A 212 -14.44 -30.78 25.00
N SER A 213 -14.47 -29.52 25.45
CA SER A 213 -14.54 -28.33 24.60
C SER A 213 -13.24 -27.55 24.61
N ALA A 214 -12.84 -27.05 23.43
CA ALA A 214 -11.72 -26.13 23.28
C ALA A 214 -12.08 -24.96 22.36
N ALA A 215 -11.28 -23.90 22.41
CA ALA A 215 -11.48 -22.69 21.62
C ALA A 215 -10.19 -22.27 20.92
N VAL A 216 -10.32 -21.72 19.71
CA VAL A 216 -9.22 -20.99 19.05
C VAL A 216 -9.39 -19.51 19.37
N SER A 217 -8.47 -18.94 20.16
CA SER A 217 -8.58 -17.57 20.66
C SER A 217 -7.22 -16.93 21.00
N SER A 218 -7.24 -15.70 21.53
CA SER A 218 -6.05 -14.95 21.95
C SER A 218 -5.49 -15.47 23.28
N ALA A 219 -4.21 -15.24 23.54
CA ALA A 219 -3.61 -15.58 24.84
C ALA A 219 -4.24 -14.81 26.02
N THR A 220 -4.75 -13.61 25.76
CA THR A 220 -5.48 -12.76 26.72
C THR A 220 -6.77 -13.43 27.19
N ALA A 221 -7.48 -14.11 26.29
CA ALA A 221 -8.71 -14.83 26.61
C ALA A 221 -8.47 -16.01 27.54
N ALA A 222 -7.30 -16.66 27.45
CA ALA A 222 -6.90 -17.75 28.35
C ALA A 222 -6.85 -17.29 29.81
N LYS A 223 -6.16 -16.17 30.05
CA LYS A 223 -6.05 -15.56 31.38
C LYS A 223 -7.40 -15.09 31.91
N LEU A 224 -8.20 -14.44 31.06
CA LEU A 224 -9.49 -13.88 31.45
C LEU A 224 -10.51 -14.96 31.87
N HIS A 225 -10.50 -16.11 31.19
CA HIS A 225 -11.47 -17.18 31.41
C HIS A 225 -10.90 -18.39 32.19
N GLY A 226 -9.65 -18.32 32.66
CA GLY A 226 -9.02 -19.41 33.41
C GLY A 226 -8.83 -20.70 32.61
N LEU A 227 -8.57 -20.58 31.30
CA LEU A 227 -8.34 -21.72 30.41
C LEU A 227 -6.84 -22.03 30.27
N ASP A 228 -6.51 -23.31 30.12
CA ASP A 228 -5.14 -23.76 29.86
C ASP A 228 -4.78 -23.63 28.37
N PHE A 229 -3.48 -23.48 28.11
CA PHE A 229 -2.94 -23.52 26.75
C PHE A 229 -2.75 -24.97 26.30
N LEU A 230 -3.63 -25.46 25.42
CA LEU A 230 -3.49 -26.77 24.77
C LEU A 230 -2.50 -26.72 23.61
N ALA A 231 -2.37 -25.57 22.95
CA ALA A 231 -1.31 -25.25 21.98
C ALA A 231 -1.18 -23.73 21.82
N LYS A 232 0.02 -23.25 21.50
CA LYS A 232 0.30 -21.82 21.22
C LYS A 232 0.72 -21.63 19.76
N GLY A 233 0.47 -20.45 19.21
CA GLY A 233 0.86 -20.07 17.85
C GLY A 233 0.38 -21.03 16.75
N ILE A 234 -0.87 -21.49 16.83
CA ILE A 234 -1.46 -22.49 15.90
C ILE A 234 -1.85 -21.90 14.54
N ASN A 235 -1.66 -20.60 14.35
CA ASN A 235 -1.84 -19.91 13.08
C ASN A 235 -0.84 -20.39 12.01
N ASP A 236 -1.33 -20.51 10.78
CA ASP A 236 -0.61 -21.01 9.60
C ASP A 236 0.49 -20.04 9.16
N ARG A 237 0.25 -18.74 9.30
CA ARG A 237 1.19 -17.65 8.98
C ARG A 237 1.61 -16.92 10.24
N ASP A 238 2.88 -16.59 10.35
CA ASP A 238 3.43 -15.90 11.52
C ASP A 238 3.63 -14.40 11.31
N ASP A 239 3.37 -13.86 10.13
CA ASP A 239 3.47 -12.44 9.79
C ASP A 239 2.14 -11.67 9.96
N ASN A 240 1.13 -12.29 10.57
CA ASN A 240 -0.18 -11.66 10.77
C ASN A 240 -0.13 -10.60 11.88
N THR A 241 -0.30 -9.34 11.50
CA THR A 241 -0.26 -8.18 12.41
C THR A 241 -1.42 -7.25 12.09
N THR A 242 -2.07 -6.71 13.12
CA THR A 242 -3.10 -5.70 12.99
C THR A 242 -2.60 -4.38 13.58
N ARG A 243 -2.75 -3.30 12.83
CA ARG A 243 -2.50 -1.92 13.24
C ARG A 243 -3.78 -1.30 13.79
N PHE A 244 -3.65 -0.54 14.86
CA PHE A 244 -4.72 0.17 15.55
C PHE A 244 -4.35 1.64 15.71
N PHE A 245 -5.36 2.50 15.75
CA PHE A 245 -5.21 3.90 16.15
C PHE A 245 -5.78 4.13 17.54
N VAL A 246 -5.11 5.03 18.26
CA VAL A 246 -5.56 5.59 19.52
C VAL A 246 -6.15 6.97 19.22
N LEU A 247 -7.42 7.14 19.58
CA LEU A 247 -8.22 8.33 19.37
C LEU A 247 -8.26 9.15 20.66
N ARG A 248 -8.34 10.47 20.53
CA ARG A 248 -8.70 11.39 21.60
C ARG A 248 -9.55 12.54 21.04
N ARG A 249 -10.28 13.24 21.90
CA ARG A 249 -10.95 14.47 21.52
C ARG A 249 -9.98 15.66 21.53
N ARG A 250 -10.14 16.59 20.60
CA ARG A 250 -9.49 17.92 20.64
C ARG A 250 -10.00 18.66 21.88
N ALA A 251 -9.09 19.02 22.79
CA ALA A 251 -9.44 19.88 23.92
C ALA A 251 -9.87 21.26 23.41
N GLY A 252 -10.99 21.78 23.91
CA GLY A 252 -11.49 23.10 23.53
C GLY A 252 -10.49 24.20 23.90
N CYS A 253 -10.14 25.01 22.90
CA CYS A 253 -9.54 26.32 23.13
C CYS A 253 -10.64 27.20 23.76
N GLU A 254 -10.60 27.40 25.07
CA GLU A 254 -11.26 28.58 25.65
C GLU A 254 -10.50 29.80 25.12
N SER A 255 -11.20 30.58 24.29
CA SER A 255 -10.90 31.93 23.77
C SER A 255 -9.47 32.46 23.94
N GLU A 256 -8.83 32.77 22.81
CA GLU A 256 -7.75 33.76 22.73
C GLU A 256 -8.20 35.10 23.37
N SER A 257 -7.65 35.42 24.53
CA SER A 257 -7.53 36.79 25.03
C SER A 257 -6.41 36.90 26.06
N GLU A 258 -5.39 37.67 25.69
CA GLU A 258 -4.50 38.43 26.59
C GLU A 258 -3.51 37.62 27.44
N MET A 259 -2.32 37.36 26.89
CA MET A 259 -1.10 37.24 27.68
C MET A 259 -0.64 38.65 28.08
N GLU A 260 -1.03 39.10 29.27
CA GLU A 260 -0.30 40.12 30.03
C GLU A 260 0.44 39.47 31.22
N GLU A 261 1.66 39.94 31.44
CA GLU A 261 2.52 39.58 32.57
C GLU A 261 1.91 39.99 33.91
N GLY A 262 1.93 39.09 34.90
CA GLY A 262 1.54 39.41 36.27
C GLY A 262 1.81 38.26 37.25
N GLU A 263 2.65 38.52 38.24
CA GLU A 263 3.12 37.62 39.29
C GLU A 263 2.00 37.10 40.24
N GLY A 264 2.17 35.84 40.68
CA GLY A 264 1.88 35.43 42.07
C GLY A 264 0.52 34.75 42.35
N GLY A 265 0.57 33.49 42.78
CA GLY A 265 -0.51 32.86 43.55
C GLY A 265 -0.78 31.39 43.24
N ALA A 266 -0.28 30.49 44.07
CA ALA A 266 -0.30 29.03 43.90
C ALA A 266 -1.70 28.39 44.00
N THR A 267 -1.97 27.40 43.14
CA THR A 267 -2.72 26.21 43.56
C THR A 267 -2.09 24.95 42.97
N THR A 268 -1.84 24.01 43.87
CA THR A 268 -0.95 22.86 43.75
C THR A 268 -1.56 21.75 42.90
N ALA A 269 -0.92 21.38 41.79
CA ALA A 269 -1.14 20.09 41.11
C ALA A 269 0.20 19.44 40.75
N LEU A 270 0.35 18.21 41.21
CA LEU A 270 1.56 17.40 41.34
C LEU A 270 2.29 17.17 40.00
N ILE A 271 3.49 17.76 39.86
CA ILE A 271 4.50 17.38 38.86
C ILE A 271 5.21 16.10 39.35
N PRO A 272 5.31 15.01 38.56
CA PRO A 272 6.17 13.87 38.90
C PRO A 272 7.65 14.23 38.73
N PRO A 273 8.57 13.54 39.44
CA PRO A 273 9.97 13.93 39.50
C PRO A 273 10.65 13.80 38.13
N ALA A 274 11.49 14.78 37.82
CA ALA A 274 12.37 14.81 36.66
C ALA A 274 13.37 13.65 36.71
N ASN A 275 13.00 12.48 36.17
CA ASN A 275 13.92 11.46 35.63
C ASN A 275 13.20 10.28 34.94
N ALA A 276 12.07 10.52 34.28
CA ALA A 276 11.57 9.63 33.25
C ALA A 276 11.63 10.41 31.94
N THR A 277 12.54 10.05 31.05
CA THR A 277 12.45 10.45 29.64
C THR A 277 11.04 10.09 29.17
N ALA A 278 10.22 11.12 28.94
CA ALA A 278 8.95 10.96 28.25
C ALA A 278 9.20 10.13 26.99
N PRO A 279 8.29 9.22 26.58
CA PRO A 279 8.31 8.75 25.21
C PRO A 279 8.16 10.02 24.38
N ALA A 280 9.27 10.46 23.78
CA ALA A 280 9.26 11.60 22.90
C ALA A 280 8.16 11.33 21.89
N LEU A 281 7.20 12.25 21.77
CA LEU A 281 6.35 12.29 20.59
C LEU A 281 7.28 12.03 19.40
N PRO A 282 6.97 11.06 18.51
CA PRO A 282 7.76 10.94 17.30
C PRO A 282 7.87 12.34 16.72
N PRO A 283 9.09 12.80 16.39
CA PRO A 283 9.28 14.16 15.89
C PRO A 283 8.24 14.40 14.80
N ALA A 284 7.63 15.60 14.78
CA ALA A 284 6.74 16.02 13.68
C ALA A 284 7.33 15.48 12.39
N SER A 285 6.56 14.66 11.65
CA SER A 285 7.05 13.83 10.54
C SER A 285 8.18 14.57 9.84
N PRO A 286 9.41 14.04 9.87
CA PRO A 286 10.58 14.82 9.45
C PRO A 286 10.28 15.38 8.08
N ARG A 287 10.47 16.70 7.90
CA ARG A 287 10.29 17.38 6.61
C ARG A 287 10.97 16.52 5.54
N LEU A 288 10.18 15.80 4.76
CA LEU A 288 10.69 14.83 3.81
C LEU A 288 10.60 15.45 2.43
N GLU A 289 11.75 15.69 1.81
CA GLU A 289 11.78 16.09 0.41
C GLU A 289 11.18 14.99 -0.45
N LEU A 290 10.23 15.37 -1.30
CA LEU A 290 9.53 14.46 -2.17
C LEU A 290 10.54 13.94 -3.21
N PRO A 291 10.78 12.62 -3.30
CA PRO A 291 11.74 12.09 -4.26
C PRO A 291 11.36 12.43 -5.70
N PRO A 292 12.33 12.54 -6.63
CA PRO A 292 12.06 12.79 -8.04
C PRO A 292 11.02 11.82 -8.59
N ALA A 293 10.08 12.34 -9.40
CA ALA A 293 8.94 11.62 -9.97
C ALA A 293 7.79 11.23 -9.02
N HIS A 294 7.94 11.35 -7.70
CA HIS A 294 6.85 10.98 -6.77
C HIS A 294 5.66 11.94 -6.82
N HIS A 295 5.82 13.14 -7.40
CA HIS A 295 4.71 14.07 -7.67
C HIS A 295 3.60 13.47 -8.53
N LEU A 296 3.89 12.40 -9.29
CA LEU A 296 2.90 11.65 -10.06
C LEU A 296 1.86 10.93 -9.20
N VAL A 297 2.20 10.63 -7.94
CA VAL A 297 1.28 9.99 -6.98
C VAL A 297 0.34 11.02 -6.37
N TYR A 298 0.87 12.18 -5.98
CA TYR A 298 0.14 13.15 -5.16
C TYR A 298 -0.72 14.13 -5.95
N PHE A 299 -0.32 14.47 -7.17
CA PHE A 299 -0.94 15.58 -7.90
C PHE A 299 -1.76 15.16 -9.12
N ASN A 300 -1.87 13.86 -9.41
CA ASN A 300 -2.71 13.39 -10.51
C ASN A 300 -4.20 13.68 -10.22
N PRO A 301 -4.97 14.11 -11.23
CA PRO A 301 -6.39 14.37 -11.04
C PRO A 301 -7.13 13.07 -10.69
N VAL A 302 -8.00 13.14 -9.67
CA VAL A 302 -8.85 12.04 -9.26
C VAL A 302 -10.22 12.23 -9.89
N ILE A 303 -10.44 11.58 -11.03
CA ILE A 303 -11.71 11.67 -11.76
C ILE A 303 -12.62 10.51 -11.33
N PRO A 304 -13.88 10.77 -10.91
CA PRO A 304 -14.82 9.73 -10.59
C PRO A 304 -15.02 8.74 -11.74
N ALA A 305 -15.15 7.45 -11.44
CA ALA A 305 -15.22 6.39 -12.44
C ALA A 305 -16.31 6.59 -13.52
N HIS A 306 -17.44 7.22 -13.16
CA HIS A 306 -18.54 7.49 -14.10
C HIS A 306 -18.23 8.61 -15.12
N GLN A 307 -17.15 9.36 -14.93
CA GLN A 307 -16.70 10.46 -15.81
C GLN A 307 -15.50 10.05 -16.67
N LEU A 308 -14.91 8.88 -16.43
CA LEU A 308 -13.82 8.36 -17.25
C LEU A 308 -14.34 7.93 -18.63
N LEU A 309 -13.45 7.97 -19.62
CA LEU A 309 -13.73 7.37 -20.93
C LEU A 309 -13.87 5.85 -20.83
N PRO A 310 -14.46 5.17 -21.83
CA PRO A 310 -14.69 3.72 -21.78
C PRO A 310 -13.42 2.87 -21.59
N ASP A 311 -12.25 3.39 -21.96
CA ASP A 311 -10.94 2.76 -21.76
C ASP A 311 -10.31 3.10 -20.39
N GLY A 312 -11.01 3.83 -19.52
CA GLY A 312 -10.54 4.27 -18.21
C GLY A 312 -9.64 5.50 -18.23
N THR A 313 -9.50 6.19 -19.37
CA THR A 313 -8.68 7.40 -19.47
C THR A 313 -9.43 8.68 -19.15
N ASP A 314 -8.69 9.70 -18.73
CA ASP A 314 -9.18 11.05 -18.45
C ASP A 314 -9.70 11.75 -19.74
N PRO A 315 -10.94 12.27 -19.75
CA PRO A 315 -11.48 13.04 -20.87
C PRO A 315 -10.95 14.48 -21.02
N LEU A 316 -10.48 15.15 -19.94
CA LEU A 316 -10.12 16.57 -19.89
C LEU A 316 -9.05 16.98 -20.90
N GLN A 317 -8.15 16.04 -21.20
CA GLN A 317 -7.02 16.25 -22.11
C GLN A 317 -7.28 15.73 -23.52
N SER A 318 -8.44 15.07 -23.72
CA SER A 318 -8.78 14.42 -24.98
C SER A 318 -9.39 15.43 -25.98
N PRO A 319 -8.92 15.47 -27.24
CA PRO A 319 -9.57 16.25 -28.29
C PRO A 319 -10.91 15.64 -28.74
N GLY A 320 -11.31 14.49 -28.19
CA GLY A 320 -12.55 13.80 -28.53
C GLY A 320 -12.47 12.97 -29.82
N ALA A 321 -13.62 12.42 -30.23
CA ALA A 321 -13.72 11.66 -31.47
C ALA A 321 -13.31 12.54 -32.67
N PRO A 322 -12.56 12.01 -33.66
CA PRO A 322 -12.23 10.60 -33.88
C PRO A 322 -10.96 10.10 -33.18
N PHE A 323 -10.29 10.91 -32.37
CA PHE A 323 -8.98 10.63 -31.77
C PHE A 323 -9.08 9.91 -30.43
N VAL A 324 -9.61 8.69 -30.47
CA VAL A 324 -9.95 7.89 -29.26
C VAL A 324 -8.77 7.10 -28.70
N ARG A 325 -7.67 6.97 -29.43
CA ARG A 325 -6.46 6.27 -28.96
C ARG A 325 -5.45 7.29 -28.48
N ARG A 326 -4.69 6.98 -27.42
CA ARG A 326 -3.67 7.90 -26.88
C ARG A 326 -2.37 7.19 -26.55
N MET A 327 -1.28 7.96 -26.58
CA MET A 327 0.04 7.49 -26.21
C MET A 327 0.77 8.57 -25.41
N TRP A 328 1.35 8.19 -24.27
CA TRP A 328 2.30 9.02 -23.56
C TRP A 328 3.63 9.03 -24.31
N ALA A 329 3.92 10.10 -25.04
CA ALA A 329 5.11 10.16 -25.89
C ALA A 329 6.37 10.56 -25.13
N GLY A 330 6.25 11.19 -23.96
CA GLY A 330 7.37 11.66 -23.16
C GLY A 330 7.07 12.98 -22.46
N GLY A 331 8.11 13.70 -22.09
CA GLY A 331 7.98 14.95 -21.35
C GLY A 331 9.29 15.39 -20.70
N TYR A 332 9.19 16.39 -19.85
CA TYR A 332 10.26 16.75 -18.92
C TYR A 332 9.70 17.10 -17.55
N VAL A 333 10.55 17.01 -16.54
CA VAL A 333 10.29 17.55 -15.20
C VAL A 333 11.49 18.39 -14.80
N ARG A 334 11.22 19.57 -14.24
CA ARG A 334 12.19 20.47 -13.63
C ARG A 334 11.87 20.61 -12.14
N PHE A 335 12.88 20.45 -11.31
CA PHE A 335 12.81 20.57 -9.86
C PHE A 335 13.47 21.87 -9.43
N ALA A 336 12.79 22.65 -8.60
CA ALA A 336 13.38 23.86 -8.04
C ALA A 336 14.49 23.45 -7.04
N GLY A 337 15.69 24.01 -7.23
CA GLY A 337 16.76 23.94 -6.24
C GLY A 337 16.69 25.10 -5.25
N GLU A 338 17.59 25.13 -4.27
CA GLU A 338 17.68 26.24 -3.32
C GLU A 338 17.82 27.60 -4.04
N GLY A 339 17.00 28.58 -3.63
CA GLY A 339 16.98 29.92 -4.21
C GLY A 339 16.21 30.08 -5.53
N ARG A 340 15.49 29.05 -5.99
CA ARG A 340 14.53 29.14 -7.12
C ARG A 340 13.14 28.72 -6.65
N GLY A 341 12.11 29.47 -7.05
CA GLY A 341 10.73 29.20 -6.61
C GLY A 341 10.59 29.25 -5.09
N GLU A 342 9.77 28.37 -4.52
CA GLU A 342 9.56 28.21 -3.06
C GLU A 342 10.45 27.11 -2.44
N GLY A 343 11.39 26.54 -3.20
CA GLY A 343 12.25 25.41 -2.78
C GLY A 343 11.73 24.04 -3.25
N PRO A 344 12.26 22.93 -2.73
CA PRO A 344 11.81 21.59 -3.11
C PRO A 344 10.42 21.27 -2.55
N VAL A 345 9.69 20.39 -3.26
CA VAL A 345 8.41 19.86 -2.76
C VAL A 345 8.67 18.98 -1.55
N VAL A 346 7.97 19.23 -0.43
CA VAL A 346 8.16 18.48 0.82
C VAL A 346 6.85 17.95 1.39
N VAL A 347 6.95 16.84 2.12
CA VAL A 347 5.87 16.28 2.93
C VAL A 347 6.10 16.74 4.37
N ASP A 348 5.50 17.88 4.72
CA ASP A 348 5.61 18.55 6.02
C ASP A 348 4.22 18.79 6.68
N GLY A 349 3.17 18.19 6.13
CA GLY A 349 1.77 18.47 6.51
C GLY A 349 1.21 19.76 5.89
N GLY A 350 2.02 20.51 5.15
CA GLY A 350 1.59 21.69 4.41
C GLY A 350 0.69 21.34 3.22
N ARG A 351 -0.14 22.30 2.83
CA ARG A 351 -0.98 22.19 1.63
C ARG A 351 -0.18 22.55 0.38
N TRP A 352 -0.31 21.73 -0.64
CA TRP A 352 0.30 21.92 -1.96
C TRP A 352 -0.78 21.90 -3.02
N VAL A 353 -0.59 22.68 -4.07
CA VAL A 353 -1.54 22.84 -5.17
C VAL A 353 -0.84 22.58 -6.51
N CYS A 354 -1.56 22.01 -7.46
CA CYS A 354 -1.09 21.75 -8.81
C CYS A 354 -2.03 22.41 -9.82
N VAL A 355 -1.49 23.30 -10.64
CA VAL A 355 -2.21 23.88 -11.78
C VAL A 355 -1.77 23.15 -13.04
N GLU A 356 -2.75 22.68 -13.81
CA GLU A 356 -2.54 22.05 -15.11
C GLU A 356 -3.11 22.92 -16.23
N GLY A 357 -2.48 22.88 -17.40
CA GLY A 357 -3.03 23.51 -18.60
C GLY A 357 -2.38 23.01 -19.88
N ILE A 358 -3.13 23.09 -20.98
CA ILE A 358 -2.62 22.80 -22.32
C ILE A 358 -1.77 23.98 -22.78
N ARG A 359 -0.50 23.72 -23.10
CA ARG A 359 0.45 24.72 -23.63
C ARG A 359 0.38 24.85 -25.14
N ASP A 360 0.32 23.72 -25.82
CA ASP A 360 0.32 23.68 -27.27
C ASP A 360 -0.41 22.45 -27.80
N VAL A 361 -1.00 22.63 -28.98
CA VAL A 361 -1.63 21.56 -29.74
C VAL A 361 -1.11 21.62 -31.17
N ALA A 362 -0.56 20.51 -31.66
CA ALA A 362 -0.07 20.39 -33.02
C ALA A 362 -0.66 19.16 -33.71
N VAL A 363 -1.31 19.37 -34.86
CA VAL A 363 -1.79 18.29 -35.71
C VAL A 363 -0.74 17.98 -36.77
N LYS A 364 -0.31 16.72 -36.86
CA LYS A 364 0.67 16.26 -37.85
C LYS A 364 0.19 14.98 -38.52
N GLY A 365 0.49 14.82 -39.80
CA GLY A 365 0.13 13.61 -40.56
C GLY A 365 -0.56 13.96 -41.86
N ARG A 366 -0.95 12.93 -42.60
CA ARG A 366 -1.79 13.05 -43.79
C ARG A 366 -3.25 13.00 -43.37
N GLU A 367 -4.14 13.52 -44.21
CA GLU A 367 -5.58 13.42 -44.00
C GLU A 367 -5.99 11.95 -43.79
N GLY A 368 -6.74 11.67 -42.72
CA GLY A 368 -7.12 10.32 -42.30
C GLY A 368 -6.08 9.56 -41.45
N GLU A 369 -4.83 10.04 -41.37
CA GLU A 369 -3.75 9.49 -40.54
C GLU A 369 -3.19 10.54 -39.55
N GLU A 370 -3.96 11.59 -39.27
CA GLU A 370 -3.52 12.68 -38.41
C GLU A 370 -3.29 12.19 -36.98
N LYS A 371 -2.29 12.78 -36.34
CA LYS A 371 -2.00 12.64 -34.92
C LYS A 371 -2.05 14.02 -34.28
N VAL A 372 -2.74 14.11 -33.15
CA VAL A 372 -2.83 15.34 -32.36
C VAL A 372 -1.83 15.24 -31.23
N PHE A 373 -0.80 16.09 -31.26
CA PHE A 373 0.17 16.23 -30.20
C PHE A 373 -0.32 17.31 -29.25
N VAL A 374 -0.52 16.96 -27.98
CA VAL A 374 -0.97 17.86 -26.93
C VAL A 374 0.16 17.96 -25.90
N GLY A 375 0.72 19.16 -25.78
CA GLY A 375 1.68 19.50 -24.73
C GLY A 375 0.93 20.06 -23.53
N ILE A 376 1.06 19.39 -22.39
CA ILE A 376 0.39 19.75 -21.13
C ILE A 376 1.48 20.16 -20.16
N GLU A 377 1.33 21.32 -19.52
CA GLU A 377 2.20 21.74 -18.44
C GLU A 377 1.47 21.70 -17.10
N ARG A 378 2.18 21.21 -16.10
CA ARG A 378 1.74 21.10 -14.72
C ARG A 378 2.74 21.84 -13.84
N ARG A 379 2.22 22.67 -12.95
CA ARG A 379 3.00 23.49 -12.03
C ARG A 379 2.53 23.26 -10.62
N VAL A 380 3.45 22.85 -9.76
CA VAL A 380 3.18 22.52 -8.36
C VAL A 380 3.87 23.54 -7.48
N GLY A 381 3.14 24.11 -6.51
CA GLY A 381 3.67 25.06 -5.53
C GLY A 381 2.95 24.94 -4.19
N ARG A 382 3.49 25.57 -3.14
CA ARG A 382 2.86 25.56 -1.82
C ARG A 382 1.59 26.40 -1.88
N ALA A 383 0.55 26.00 -1.16
CA ALA A 383 -0.64 26.83 -1.00
C ALA A 383 -0.34 27.99 -0.04
N VAL A 384 -0.88 29.17 -0.33
CA VAL A 384 -0.72 30.37 0.49
C VAL A 384 -2.03 30.68 1.25
N GLU A 385 -1.95 31.29 2.42
CA GLU A 385 -3.13 31.72 3.18
C GLU A 385 -4.04 32.65 2.34
N GLY A 386 -5.34 32.40 2.41
CA GLY A 386 -6.35 33.15 1.66
C GLY A 386 -6.56 32.69 0.20
N GLU A 387 -5.93 31.58 -0.23
CA GLU A 387 -6.20 30.93 -1.54
C GLU A 387 -7.26 29.80 -1.44
N GLU A 388 -7.91 29.64 -0.29
CA GLU A 388 -8.89 28.57 -0.06
C GLU A 388 -10.13 28.75 -0.94
N GLY A 389 -10.31 27.85 -1.92
CA GLY A 389 -11.44 27.90 -2.85
C GLY A 389 -11.29 28.95 -3.98
N ASP A 390 -10.15 29.63 -4.09
CA ASP A 390 -9.87 30.64 -5.12
C ASP A 390 -8.89 30.11 -6.17
N GLU A 391 -9.42 29.37 -7.15
CA GLU A 391 -8.64 28.76 -8.22
C GLU A 391 -7.94 29.79 -9.13
N GLU A 392 -8.54 30.98 -9.31
CA GLU A 392 -8.00 32.03 -10.17
C GLU A 392 -6.73 32.61 -9.56
N ARG A 393 -6.75 32.94 -8.26
CA ARG A 393 -5.58 33.42 -7.54
C ARG A 393 -4.42 32.42 -7.52
N VAL A 394 -4.70 31.14 -7.30
CA VAL A 394 -3.70 30.07 -7.37
C VAL A 394 -3.09 30.01 -8.77
N ARG A 395 -3.94 30.10 -9.82
CA ARG A 395 -3.50 30.08 -11.21
C ARG A 395 -2.62 31.28 -11.55
N GLU A 396 -2.98 32.50 -11.15
CA GLU A 396 -2.18 33.71 -11.39
C GLU A 396 -0.77 33.61 -10.79
N ARG A 397 -0.64 32.98 -9.62
CA ARG A 397 0.65 32.81 -8.94
C ARG A 397 1.53 31.75 -9.59
N LEU A 398 0.96 30.60 -9.94
CA LEU A 398 1.73 29.45 -10.43
C LEU A 398 1.95 29.49 -11.95
N TRP A 399 0.95 29.92 -12.70
CA TRP A 399 0.98 29.91 -14.16
C TRP A 399 1.70 31.13 -14.71
N THR A 400 2.66 30.90 -15.62
CA THR A 400 3.32 31.97 -16.37
C THR A 400 3.16 31.74 -17.87
N GLU A 401 3.14 32.80 -18.66
CA GLU A 401 3.08 32.68 -20.13
C GLU A 401 4.38 32.11 -20.71
N ARG A 402 5.53 32.43 -20.11
CA ARG A 402 6.83 31.91 -20.53
C ARG A 402 7.17 30.63 -19.79
N GLU A 403 7.50 29.57 -20.54
CA GLU A 403 7.89 28.26 -19.99
C GLU A 403 9.18 28.32 -19.16
N GLU A 404 10.05 29.29 -19.42
CA GLU A 404 11.32 29.46 -18.70
C GLU A 404 11.12 30.00 -17.27
N GLU A 405 10.00 30.67 -17.03
CA GLU A 405 9.67 31.28 -15.74
C GLU A 405 8.99 30.28 -14.82
N TRP A 406 9.36 30.32 -13.54
CA TRP A 406 8.85 29.39 -12.52
C TRP A 406 7.55 29.87 -11.88
N GLY A 407 7.29 31.19 -11.86
CA GLY A 407 6.23 31.74 -11.01
C GLY A 407 6.45 31.32 -9.55
N GLY A 408 5.36 31.04 -8.83
CA GLY A 408 5.40 30.41 -7.50
C GLY A 408 5.63 28.89 -7.49
N ALA A 409 6.00 28.27 -8.62
CA ALA A 409 6.14 26.83 -8.71
C ALA A 409 7.48 26.33 -8.12
N SER A 410 7.41 25.19 -7.44
CA SER A 410 8.54 24.38 -6.95
C SER A 410 8.86 23.21 -7.88
N LEU A 411 7.89 22.80 -8.71
CA LEU A 411 8.05 21.76 -9.72
C LEU A 411 7.28 22.13 -10.98
N VAL A 412 7.92 21.97 -12.13
CA VAL A 412 7.29 22.16 -13.44
C VAL A 412 7.46 20.89 -14.28
N GLU A 413 6.36 20.30 -14.67
CA GLU A 413 6.31 19.11 -15.52
C GLU A 413 5.65 19.45 -16.85
N ARG A 414 6.23 18.97 -17.95
CA ARG A 414 5.57 18.91 -19.25
C ARG A 414 5.32 17.46 -19.63
N ARG A 415 4.09 17.17 -20.05
CA ARG A 415 3.66 15.89 -20.60
C ARG A 415 3.32 16.07 -22.07
N ASN A 416 3.81 15.19 -22.92
CA ASN A 416 3.48 15.16 -24.33
C ASN A 416 2.61 13.94 -24.61
N ILE A 417 1.33 14.18 -24.86
CA ILE A 417 0.35 13.13 -25.18
C ILE A 417 0.04 13.19 -26.67
N VAL A 418 0.02 12.03 -27.31
CA VAL A 418 -0.29 11.91 -28.73
C VAL A 418 -1.61 11.16 -28.87
N PHE A 419 -2.61 11.83 -29.42
CA PHE A 419 -3.89 11.25 -29.75
C PHE A 419 -3.92 10.82 -31.21
N MET A 420 -4.50 9.65 -31.44
CA MET A 420 -4.55 8.97 -32.72
C MET A 420 -5.98 8.52 -32.97
N ARG A 421 -6.36 8.47 -34.25
CA ARG A 421 -7.68 7.97 -34.64
C ARG A 421 -7.89 6.53 -34.16
N GLY A 422 -9.15 6.20 -33.87
CA GLY A 422 -9.59 4.82 -33.69
C GLY A 422 -9.26 3.98 -34.92
N ARG A 423 -9.02 2.69 -34.71
CA ARG A 423 -8.65 1.74 -35.77
C ARG A 423 -9.32 0.40 -35.57
N THR A 424 -9.34 -0.40 -36.62
CA THR A 424 -9.75 -1.81 -36.49
C THR A 424 -8.66 -2.61 -35.76
N PRO A 425 -9.02 -3.73 -35.12
CA PRO A 425 -8.05 -4.63 -34.50
C PRO A 425 -6.92 -5.10 -35.44
N GLU A 426 -7.25 -5.31 -36.71
CA GLU A 426 -6.29 -5.74 -37.73
C GLU A 426 -5.26 -4.64 -38.02
N GLU A 427 -5.71 -3.40 -38.21
CA GLU A 427 -4.85 -2.23 -38.42
C GLU A 427 -3.97 -1.94 -37.21
N ALA A 428 -4.49 -2.14 -36.00
CA ALA A 428 -3.74 -1.97 -34.76
C ALA A 428 -2.57 -2.96 -34.66
N LYS A 429 -2.81 -4.25 -34.97
CA LYS A 429 -1.76 -5.28 -34.99
C LYS A 429 -0.65 -4.96 -36.01
N VAL A 430 -1.03 -4.54 -37.22
CA VAL A 430 -0.07 -4.17 -38.27
C VAL A 430 0.83 -3.01 -37.83
N GLU A 431 0.29 -2.02 -37.12
CA GLU A 431 1.09 -0.90 -36.60
C GLU A 431 2.07 -1.34 -35.51
N VAL A 432 1.64 -2.19 -34.58
CA VAL A 432 2.50 -2.71 -33.51
C VAL A 432 3.67 -3.51 -34.08
N GLU A 433 3.42 -4.37 -35.08
CA GLU A 433 4.49 -5.11 -35.77
C GLU A 433 5.41 -4.17 -36.58
N ARG A 434 4.86 -3.16 -37.26
CA ARG A 434 5.66 -2.16 -37.97
C ARG A 434 6.55 -1.36 -37.00
N ALA A 435 6.06 -1.05 -35.81
CA ALA A 435 6.82 -0.35 -34.78
C ALA A 435 7.97 -1.21 -34.26
N ARG A 436 7.75 -2.52 -34.09
CA ARG A 436 8.79 -3.49 -33.71
C ARG A 436 9.96 -3.50 -34.70
N GLY A 437 9.68 -3.36 -36.00
CA GLY A 437 10.71 -3.31 -37.05
C GLY A 437 11.56 -2.03 -37.10
N LYS A 438 11.22 -0.97 -36.34
CA LYS A 438 11.94 0.32 -36.33
C LYS A 438 12.75 0.56 -35.05
N MET A 439 13.15 -0.53 -34.39
CA MET A 439 13.82 -0.50 -33.10
C MET A 439 15.17 0.21 -33.18
N LEU A 440 15.40 1.14 -32.24
CA LEU A 440 16.68 1.83 -32.05
C LEU A 440 17.51 1.10 -31.01
N PHE A 441 18.83 1.23 -31.03
CA PHE A 441 19.72 0.60 -30.06
C PHE A 441 20.56 1.65 -29.30
N PRO A 442 20.95 1.37 -28.04
CA PRO A 442 21.86 2.23 -27.29
C PRO A 442 23.18 2.41 -28.04
N GLN A 443 23.71 3.64 -28.05
CA GLN A 443 24.99 3.95 -28.70
C GLN A 443 26.19 3.66 -27.80
N HIS A 444 25.96 3.64 -26.49
CA HIS A 444 27.00 3.50 -25.47
C HIS A 444 26.58 2.46 -24.43
N PRO A 445 27.53 1.74 -23.82
CA PRO A 445 27.24 0.88 -22.67
C PRO A 445 26.82 1.74 -21.46
N PRO A 446 25.99 1.21 -20.55
CA PRO A 446 25.65 1.89 -19.31
C PRO A 446 26.80 1.85 -18.30
N ASP A 447 26.92 2.91 -17.48
CA ASP A 447 27.80 2.90 -16.30
C ASP A 447 27.14 2.13 -15.14
N PHE A 448 25.80 2.23 -15.04
CA PHE A 448 24.98 1.53 -14.07
C PHE A 448 23.67 1.07 -14.72
N ALA A 449 23.16 -0.08 -14.28
CA ALA A 449 21.93 -0.64 -14.80
C ALA A 449 21.19 -1.48 -13.76
N HIS A 450 19.88 -1.62 -13.94
CA HIS A 450 19.02 -2.49 -13.14
C HIS A 450 18.00 -3.16 -14.04
N THR A 451 17.76 -4.46 -13.86
CA THR A 451 16.77 -5.21 -14.65
C THR A 451 15.64 -5.67 -13.75
N LEU A 452 14.40 -5.48 -14.20
CA LEU A 452 13.21 -5.97 -13.52
C LEU A 452 12.27 -6.66 -14.51
N VAL A 453 11.43 -7.56 -14.01
CA VAL A 453 10.32 -8.13 -14.79
C VAL A 453 9.02 -7.57 -14.19
N PRO A 454 8.32 -6.68 -14.91
CA PRO A 454 7.08 -6.09 -14.42
C PRO A 454 5.99 -7.17 -14.39
N THR A 455 5.30 -7.27 -13.25
CA THR A 455 4.20 -8.23 -13.06
C THR A 455 2.84 -7.52 -13.17
N PRO A 456 1.74 -8.26 -13.40
CA PRO A 456 0.41 -7.67 -13.41
C PRO A 456 0.09 -6.96 -12.09
N SER A 457 0.57 -7.50 -10.96
CA SER A 457 0.40 -6.88 -9.63
C SER A 457 1.16 -5.56 -9.49
N LEU A 458 2.35 -5.43 -10.09
CA LEU A 458 3.09 -4.16 -10.12
C LEU A 458 2.32 -3.10 -10.92
N LEU A 459 1.86 -3.47 -12.12
CA LEU A 459 1.10 -2.56 -12.99
C LEU A 459 -0.20 -2.12 -12.32
N PHE A 460 -0.94 -3.06 -11.72
CA PHE A 460 -2.15 -2.77 -10.95
C PHE A 460 -1.88 -1.82 -9.78
N ARG A 461 -0.86 -2.09 -8.96
CA ARG A 461 -0.52 -1.23 -7.81
C ARG A 461 -0.13 0.18 -8.23
N TYR A 462 0.63 0.32 -9.31
CA TYR A 462 1.00 1.63 -9.82
C TYR A 462 -0.21 2.39 -10.39
N SER A 463 -1.08 1.69 -11.12
CA SER A 463 -2.36 2.23 -11.59
C SER A 463 -3.22 2.73 -10.42
N ALA A 464 -3.36 1.94 -9.36
CA ALA A 464 -4.11 2.33 -8.16
C ALA A 464 -3.45 3.54 -7.46
N LEU A 465 -2.13 3.52 -7.30
CA LEU A 465 -1.37 4.58 -6.63
C LEU A 465 -1.45 5.93 -7.38
N THR A 466 -1.56 5.90 -8.70
CA THR A 466 -1.56 7.11 -9.55
C THR A 466 -2.95 7.46 -10.10
N PHE A 467 -4.00 6.76 -9.64
CA PHE A 467 -5.37 6.86 -10.17
C PHE A 467 -5.46 6.74 -11.70
N ASN A 468 -4.59 5.91 -12.29
CA ASN A 468 -4.56 5.66 -13.72
C ASN A 468 -5.27 4.34 -14.05
N ALA A 469 -6.56 4.43 -14.39
CA ALA A 469 -7.42 3.29 -14.68
C ALA A 469 -7.38 2.82 -16.15
N HIS A 470 -6.40 3.24 -16.94
CA HIS A 470 -6.35 2.93 -18.36
C HIS A 470 -6.26 1.41 -18.61
N ALA A 471 -7.18 0.89 -19.42
CA ALA A 471 -7.39 -0.53 -19.70
C ALA A 471 -6.13 -1.25 -20.22
N ILE A 472 -5.24 -0.55 -20.93
CA ILE A 472 -3.98 -1.14 -21.43
C ILE A 472 -3.04 -1.64 -20.32
N HIS A 473 -3.28 -1.23 -19.06
CA HIS A 473 -2.49 -1.63 -17.90
C HIS A 473 -3.19 -2.70 -17.04
N LEU A 474 -4.47 -2.98 -17.31
CA LEU A 474 -5.35 -3.76 -16.43
C LEU A 474 -6.01 -4.95 -17.15
N ASP A 475 -6.36 -4.81 -18.43
CA ASP A 475 -7.10 -5.80 -19.20
C ASP A 475 -6.25 -6.35 -20.37
N PRO A 476 -5.72 -7.59 -20.25
CA PRO A 476 -4.98 -8.23 -21.31
C PRO A 476 -5.81 -8.51 -22.57
N HIS A 477 -7.13 -8.69 -22.42
CA HIS A 477 -8.03 -8.90 -23.56
C HIS A 477 -8.13 -7.61 -24.37
N TYR A 478 -8.45 -6.49 -23.73
CA TYR A 478 -8.49 -5.17 -24.37
C TYR A 478 -7.19 -4.85 -25.12
N CYS A 479 -6.03 -5.09 -24.48
CA CYS A 479 -4.72 -4.89 -25.10
C CYS A 479 -4.60 -5.63 -26.45
N ARG A 480 -5.01 -6.90 -26.48
CA ARG A 480 -4.84 -7.79 -27.64
C ARG A 480 -5.87 -7.56 -28.73
N THR A 481 -7.11 -7.30 -28.34
CA THR A 481 -8.25 -7.26 -29.27
C THR A 481 -8.61 -5.86 -29.73
N VAL A 482 -8.27 -4.81 -28.96
CA VAL A 482 -8.59 -3.42 -29.31
C VAL A 482 -7.33 -2.67 -29.73
N GLU A 483 -6.26 -2.73 -28.92
CA GLU A 483 -5.05 -1.94 -29.17
C GLU A 483 -3.96 -2.68 -29.97
N GLY A 484 -4.14 -3.99 -30.22
CA GLY A 484 -3.20 -4.82 -30.98
C GLY A 484 -1.90 -5.18 -30.26
N HIS A 485 -1.81 -4.90 -28.96
CA HIS A 485 -0.68 -5.23 -28.10
C HIS A 485 -0.69 -6.70 -27.66
N ARG A 486 0.48 -7.34 -27.61
CA ARG A 486 0.57 -8.77 -27.25
C ARG A 486 0.28 -9.05 -25.76
N ASN A 487 0.55 -8.09 -24.88
CA ASN A 487 0.32 -8.19 -23.44
C ASN A 487 -0.01 -6.80 -22.86
N LEU A 488 -0.27 -6.75 -21.54
CA LEU A 488 -0.38 -5.50 -20.79
C LEU A 488 0.85 -4.62 -21.01
N LEU A 489 0.59 -3.33 -21.18
CA LEU A 489 1.65 -2.34 -21.36
C LEU A 489 2.20 -1.86 -20.03
N PHE A 490 3.52 -1.72 -19.98
CA PHE A 490 4.21 -1.01 -18.92
C PHE A 490 3.91 0.50 -19.03
N HIS A 491 3.49 1.14 -17.94
CA HIS A 491 3.23 2.58 -17.92
C HIS A 491 4.46 3.42 -18.31
N GLY A 492 4.28 4.37 -19.22
CA GLY A 492 5.27 5.42 -19.49
C GLY A 492 5.70 6.16 -18.20
N PRO A 493 4.76 6.66 -17.37
CA PRO A 493 5.09 7.30 -16.10
C PRO A 493 5.85 6.41 -15.11
N LEU A 494 5.59 5.09 -15.07
CA LEU A 494 6.33 4.17 -14.22
C LEU A 494 7.77 4.01 -14.73
N SER A 495 7.96 3.88 -16.05
CA SER A 495 9.32 3.81 -16.64
C SER A 495 10.13 5.07 -16.33
N PHE A 496 9.51 6.25 -16.41
CA PHE A 496 10.12 7.52 -16.00
C PHE A 496 10.49 7.53 -14.51
N SER A 497 9.55 7.11 -13.64
CA SER A 497 9.78 7.07 -12.19
C SER A 497 10.97 6.17 -11.84
N LEU A 498 11.03 4.98 -12.43
CA LEU A 498 12.11 4.03 -12.19
C LEU A 498 13.46 4.52 -12.74
N LEU A 499 13.48 5.21 -13.90
CA LEU A 499 14.71 5.83 -14.42
C LEU A 499 15.20 6.96 -13.52
N ALA A 500 14.29 7.80 -13.00
CA ALA A 500 14.62 8.85 -12.06
C ALA A 500 15.19 8.28 -10.75
N THR A 501 14.54 7.25 -10.19
CA THR A 501 15.01 6.54 -8.99
C THR A 501 16.36 5.87 -9.21
N LEU A 502 16.55 5.19 -10.34
CA LEU A 502 17.82 4.55 -10.68
C LEU A 502 18.94 5.59 -10.74
N LEU A 503 18.71 6.71 -11.42
CA LEU A 503 19.69 7.79 -11.49
C LEU A 503 20.00 8.34 -10.10
N GLN A 504 18.98 8.73 -9.32
CA GLN A 504 19.14 9.33 -7.99
C GLN A 504 19.95 8.42 -7.04
N ASN A 505 19.73 7.10 -7.10
CA ASN A 505 20.45 6.13 -6.28
C ASN A 505 21.91 5.92 -6.68
N ASN A 506 22.30 6.33 -7.90
CA ASN A 506 23.67 6.21 -8.42
C ASN A 506 24.40 7.57 -8.49
N LEU A 507 23.77 8.65 -8.00
CA LEU A 507 24.45 9.95 -7.91
C LEU A 507 25.42 9.99 -6.72
N PRO A 508 26.54 10.72 -6.85
CA PRO A 508 27.40 11.01 -5.70
C PRO A 508 26.64 11.74 -4.58
N PRO A 509 27.03 11.59 -3.30
CA PRO A 509 26.44 12.34 -2.20
C PRO A 509 26.46 13.85 -2.44
N GLY A 510 25.39 14.55 -2.04
CA GLY A 510 25.24 16.00 -2.24
C GLY A 510 24.95 16.40 -3.69
N ARG A 511 24.41 15.49 -4.51
CA ARG A 511 23.96 15.77 -5.87
C ARG A 511 22.48 15.46 -6.02
N CYS A 512 21.75 16.31 -6.73
CA CYS A 512 20.32 16.14 -6.99
C CYS A 512 19.98 16.34 -8.47
N ILE A 513 18.87 15.74 -8.91
CA ILE A 513 18.36 15.89 -10.27
C ILE A 513 17.64 17.24 -10.37
N ALA A 514 18.17 18.17 -11.17
CA ALA A 514 17.52 19.46 -11.43
C ALA A 514 16.47 19.35 -12.54
N GLN A 515 16.74 18.53 -13.55
CA GLN A 515 15.87 18.36 -14.70
C GLN A 515 16.03 16.95 -15.27
N LEU A 516 14.93 16.36 -15.72
CA LEU A 516 14.90 15.09 -16.42
C LEU A 516 13.93 15.19 -17.60
N GLU A 517 14.45 15.01 -18.81
CA GLU A 517 13.68 14.92 -20.05
C GLU A 517 13.68 13.47 -20.55
N TYR A 518 12.55 13.01 -21.09
CA TYR A 518 12.42 11.64 -21.57
C TYR A 518 11.43 11.52 -22.73
N ARG A 519 11.60 10.45 -23.51
CA ARG A 519 10.76 10.10 -24.64
C ARG A 519 10.54 8.60 -24.70
N ASN A 520 9.29 8.20 -24.88
CA ASN A 520 8.90 6.82 -25.12
C ASN A 520 8.99 6.53 -26.62
N LEU A 521 9.75 5.50 -26.97
CA LEU A 521 10.12 5.13 -28.34
C LEU A 521 9.51 3.81 -28.76
N ALA A 522 9.39 2.85 -27.84
CA ALA A 522 8.79 1.55 -28.08
C ALA A 522 8.00 1.08 -26.84
N PRO A 523 6.98 0.22 -27.05
CA PRO A 523 6.20 -0.33 -25.95
C PRO A 523 7.03 -1.34 -25.13
N LEU A 524 6.85 -1.29 -23.82
CA LEU A 524 7.33 -2.29 -22.87
C LEU A 524 6.14 -3.10 -22.37
N TYR A 525 6.36 -4.38 -22.06
CA TYR A 525 5.28 -5.31 -21.76
C TYR A 525 5.44 -5.97 -20.39
N CYS A 526 4.30 -6.35 -19.81
CA CYS A 526 4.24 -7.21 -18.64
C CYS A 526 4.90 -8.57 -18.91
N ASP A 527 5.52 -9.14 -17.88
CA ASP A 527 6.21 -10.44 -17.87
C ASP A 527 7.44 -10.52 -18.78
N GLU A 528 7.93 -9.38 -19.27
CA GLU A 528 9.13 -9.27 -20.09
C GLU A 528 10.22 -8.47 -19.36
N PRO A 529 11.49 -8.90 -19.38
CA PRO A 529 12.56 -8.18 -18.70
C PRO A 529 12.75 -6.78 -19.31
N VAL A 530 12.77 -5.78 -18.43
CA VAL A 530 13.09 -4.40 -18.76
C VAL A 530 14.37 -4.02 -18.06
N LYS A 531 15.36 -3.62 -18.84
CA LYS A 531 16.66 -3.19 -18.32
C LYS A 531 16.76 -1.67 -18.36
N LEU A 532 16.78 -1.07 -17.18
CA LEU A 532 16.94 0.36 -16.94
C LEU A 532 18.43 0.66 -16.86
N CYS A 533 18.87 1.71 -17.55
CA CYS A 533 20.27 2.02 -17.75
C CYS A 533 20.52 3.51 -17.51
N GLY A 534 21.72 3.83 -17.05
CA GLY A 534 22.20 5.20 -16.97
C GLY A 534 23.70 5.31 -17.16
N ARG A 535 24.12 6.48 -17.66
CA ARG A 535 25.52 6.81 -17.93
C ARG A 535 25.75 8.30 -17.71
N LYS A 536 26.93 8.68 -17.19
CA LYS A 536 27.39 10.06 -17.19
C LYS A 536 27.87 10.42 -18.59
N ALA A 537 27.29 11.46 -19.20
CA ALA A 537 27.69 11.90 -20.53
C ALA A 537 29.07 12.57 -20.48
N ASP A 538 29.86 12.39 -21.54
CA ASP A 538 31.14 13.08 -21.67
C ASP A 538 30.93 14.61 -21.73
N PRO A 539 31.85 15.42 -21.17
CA PRO A 539 31.75 16.87 -21.25
C PRO A 539 31.70 17.32 -22.70
N SER A 540 30.58 17.93 -23.14
CA SER A 540 30.51 18.48 -24.50
C SER A 540 31.45 19.68 -24.61
N PRO A 541 32.27 19.80 -25.67
CA PRO A 541 32.91 21.07 -26.00
C PRO A 541 31.79 22.08 -26.25
N SER A 542 31.90 23.22 -25.59
CA SER A 542 30.88 24.25 -25.51
C SER A 542 30.47 24.78 -26.89
N ASN A 543 29.26 24.46 -27.34
CA ASN A 543 28.52 25.36 -28.22
C ASN A 543 27.67 26.26 -27.33
N GLY A 544 28.01 27.55 -27.30
CA GLY A 544 27.48 28.58 -26.39
C GLY A 544 25.98 28.86 -26.49
N LYS A 545 25.15 27.88 -26.13
CA LYS A 545 23.78 28.08 -25.67
C LYS A 545 23.71 27.57 -24.23
N SER A 546 24.13 28.46 -23.33
CA SER A 546 24.03 28.32 -21.88
C SER A 546 22.58 28.11 -21.46
N GLY A 547 22.28 26.96 -20.85
CA GLY A 547 20.98 26.68 -20.24
C GLY A 547 21.02 25.76 -19.02
N GLY A 548 21.94 24.78 -18.95
CA GLY A 548 22.05 23.86 -17.81
C GLY A 548 23.39 23.98 -17.08
N LYS A 549 23.40 24.57 -15.88
CA LYS A 549 24.58 24.59 -14.98
C LYS A 549 24.73 23.27 -14.22
N GLY A 550 24.87 22.13 -14.90
CA GLY A 550 24.94 20.81 -14.24
C GLY A 550 25.61 19.70 -15.06
N ASP A 551 25.97 18.60 -14.40
CA ASP A 551 26.48 17.39 -15.06
C ASP A 551 25.34 16.75 -15.87
N LYS A 552 25.65 16.35 -17.11
CA LYS A 552 24.69 15.69 -17.99
C LYS A 552 24.76 14.18 -17.83
N TYR A 553 23.60 13.54 -17.68
CA TYR A 553 23.46 12.08 -17.68
C TYR A 553 22.50 11.65 -18.79
N GLU A 554 22.78 10.49 -19.37
CA GLU A 554 21.87 9.78 -20.27
C GLU A 554 21.23 8.63 -19.50
N VAL A 555 19.91 8.50 -19.62
CA VAL A 555 19.16 7.39 -19.01
C VAL A 555 18.25 6.76 -20.06
N TRP A 556 18.08 5.45 -20.03
CA TRP A 556 17.24 4.75 -21.00
C TRP A 556 16.72 3.42 -20.47
N ALA A 557 15.67 2.91 -21.10
CA ALA A 557 15.15 1.56 -20.86
C ALA A 557 15.31 0.72 -22.12
N GLU A 558 15.78 -0.52 -21.95
CA GLU A 558 15.97 -1.51 -23.01
C GLU A 558 14.85 -2.55 -22.98
N THR A 559 14.39 -2.97 -24.16
CA THR A 559 13.52 -4.15 -24.36
C THR A 559 14.32 -5.44 -24.17
N PRO A 560 13.66 -6.62 -24.09
CA PRO A 560 14.36 -7.91 -24.05
C PRO A 560 15.33 -8.13 -25.22
N GLU A 561 15.03 -7.55 -26.38
CA GLU A 561 15.87 -7.60 -27.57
C GLU A 561 17.02 -6.58 -27.57
N GLY A 562 17.19 -5.80 -26.50
CA GLY A 562 18.22 -4.76 -26.35
C GLY A 562 17.89 -3.43 -27.03
N GLY A 563 16.66 -3.27 -27.54
CA GLY A 563 16.22 -2.04 -28.20
C GLY A 563 15.85 -0.94 -27.20
N LEU A 564 16.03 0.33 -27.58
CA LEU A 564 15.61 1.48 -26.79
C LEU A 564 14.08 1.61 -26.77
N ALA A 565 13.49 1.39 -25.61
CA ALA A 565 12.09 1.65 -25.35
C ALA A 565 11.83 3.05 -24.81
N VAL A 566 12.72 3.55 -23.95
CA VAL A 566 12.67 4.90 -23.39
C VAL A 566 14.05 5.51 -23.50
N LYS A 567 14.14 6.79 -23.87
CA LYS A 567 15.39 7.55 -23.89
C LYS A 567 15.20 8.86 -23.15
N GLY A 568 16.14 9.22 -22.29
CA GLY A 568 16.10 10.45 -21.52
C GLY A 568 17.46 11.09 -21.30
N THR A 569 17.43 12.35 -20.88
CA THR A 569 18.58 13.16 -20.52
C THR A 569 18.28 13.86 -19.20
N ALA A 570 19.19 13.73 -18.25
CA ALA A 570 19.10 14.37 -16.95
C ALA A 570 20.20 15.41 -16.76
N TYR A 571 19.90 16.48 -16.04
CA TYR A 571 20.86 17.47 -15.58
C TYR A 571 20.91 17.43 -14.07
N VAL A 572 22.13 17.23 -13.55
CA VAL A 572 22.39 17.02 -12.12
C VAL A 572 23.22 18.19 -11.59
N ILE A 573 22.79 18.74 -10.46
CA ILE A 573 23.43 19.88 -9.80
C ILE A 573 23.87 19.49 -8.38
N ALA A 574 24.56 20.40 -7.68
CA ALA A 574 24.82 20.23 -6.26
C ALA A 574 23.48 20.39 -5.52
N ALA A 575 23.23 19.49 -4.57
CA ALA A 575 22.02 19.48 -3.75
C ALA A 575 21.91 20.74 -2.89
#